data_AF-A0A358UY40-F1
#
_entry.id   AF-A0A358UY40-F1
#
_cell.length_a   1.000
_cell.length_b   1.000
_cell.length_c   1.000
_cell.angle_alpha   90.00
_cell.angle_beta   90.00
_cell.angle_gamma   90.00
#
_symmetry.space_group_name_H-M   'P 1'
#
loop_
_entity.id
_entity.type
_entity.pdbx_description
1 polymer ?
#
loop_
_entity_poly.entity_id
_entity_poly.type
_entity_poly.pdbx_seq_one_letter_code
_entity_poly.pdbx_strand_id
1 'polypeptide(L)'
;MKRHKRDPLPKVDYLDRVDAKRKKELEEYCKKIDISIKDLNLLNRALSHKSYTNELGYSHNEQYEKLEFFGDGVLGLIINEYLFKVFPDDEEGELAKIKSAVVSEVALAEMAKDIELSNMILIGRGEERSGGADRPSLQADVVEALIGAIYIDRGLPATRKFVLQHLESRIRVMSKEESVGDYKSHFQEIIQKETGSRPDYVMMKSSGPEHSKLFRIAVEVQGNRYGIGIGKSKKEAEQKAAEEAISAWLNKKPIHAEPQKKSRTQNVKTTPNQKKIIKSSDKVNKIEKKYRFKDNYIRNGNRSGDYVPDSKIDDPVAWAAEESFKPVFSGRRRKR
;
A
#
# COMPACT_ATOMS: atom_id res chain seq x y z
N MET A 1 -27.96 37.66 -33.68
CA MET A 1 -28.46 36.26 -33.53
C MET A 1 -28.95 36.08 -32.09
N LYS A 2 -30.27 36.10 -31.88
CA LYS A 2 -30.87 35.85 -30.56
C LYS A 2 -30.84 34.33 -30.32
N ARG A 3 -30.12 33.88 -29.29
CA ARG A 3 -30.18 32.49 -28.83
C ARG A 3 -31.62 32.22 -28.40
N HIS A 4 -32.34 31.35 -29.10
CA HIS A 4 -33.59 30.81 -28.61
C HIS A 4 -33.34 30.20 -27.23
N LYS A 5 -33.90 30.82 -26.19
CA LYS A 5 -34.08 30.13 -24.91
C LYS A 5 -35.04 29.00 -25.21
N ARG A 6 -34.52 27.76 -25.26
CA ARG A 6 -35.37 26.58 -25.25
C ARG A 6 -36.13 26.62 -23.93
N ASP A 7 -37.45 26.57 -24.01
CA ASP A 7 -38.26 26.34 -22.82
C ASP A 7 -37.73 25.06 -22.14
N PRO A 8 -37.51 25.07 -20.82
CA PRO A 8 -37.11 23.86 -20.12
C PRO A 8 -38.21 22.83 -20.35
N LEU A 9 -37.84 21.70 -20.98
CA LEU A 9 -38.68 20.52 -21.05
C LEU A 9 -39.25 20.25 -19.65
N PRO A 10 -40.52 19.84 -19.53
CA PRO A 10 -41.12 19.56 -18.24
C PRO A 10 -40.21 18.61 -17.46
N LYS A 11 -39.84 19.02 -16.23
CA LYS A 11 -39.09 18.21 -15.27
C LYS A 11 -39.98 17.04 -14.84
N VAL A 12 -40.10 16.02 -15.68
CA VAL A 12 -40.59 14.72 -15.22
C VAL A 12 -39.39 14.08 -14.55
N ASP A 13 -39.29 14.30 -13.24
CA ASP A 13 -38.23 13.77 -12.39
C ASP A 13 -38.26 12.23 -12.49
N TYR A 14 -37.15 11.61 -12.88
CA TYR A 14 -37.03 10.16 -13.02
C TYR A 14 -37.30 9.40 -11.72
N LEU A 15 -37.25 10.10 -10.58
CA LEU A 15 -37.30 9.56 -9.22
C LEU A 15 -38.60 8.84 -8.82
N ASP A 16 -39.61 8.77 -9.71
CA ASP A 16 -40.86 8.02 -9.48
C ASP A 16 -41.00 6.72 -10.32
N ARG A 17 -39.96 6.23 -11.00
CA ARG A 17 -40.10 5.12 -11.99
C ARG A 17 -39.15 3.93 -11.85
N VAL A 18 -38.67 3.59 -10.66
CA VAL A 18 -38.24 2.21 -10.42
C VAL A 18 -39.50 1.34 -10.41
N ASP A 19 -39.72 0.57 -11.47
CA ASP A 19 -40.89 -0.31 -11.55
C ASP A 19 -40.83 -1.41 -10.46
N ALA A 20 -41.97 -2.06 -10.22
CA ALA A 20 -42.08 -3.06 -9.15
C ALA A 20 -41.10 -4.25 -9.33
N LYS A 21 -40.75 -4.58 -10.58
CA LYS A 21 -39.81 -5.66 -10.88
C LYS A 21 -38.40 -5.22 -10.49
N ARG A 22 -37.96 -4.05 -10.96
CA ARG A 22 -36.65 -3.50 -10.65
C ARG A 22 -36.49 -3.24 -9.15
N LYS A 23 -37.53 -2.76 -8.48
CA LYS A 23 -37.52 -2.58 -7.03
C LYS A 23 -37.19 -3.89 -6.31
N LYS A 24 -37.84 -4.98 -6.70
CA LYS A 24 -37.61 -6.30 -6.13
C LYS A 24 -36.18 -6.80 -6.40
N GLU A 25 -35.68 -6.62 -7.63
CA GLU A 25 -34.29 -6.96 -7.98
C GLU A 25 -33.28 -6.22 -7.10
N LEU A 26 -33.48 -4.92 -6.88
CA LEU A 26 -32.62 -4.11 -6.02
C LEU A 26 -32.69 -4.53 -4.55
N GLU A 27 -33.87 -4.84 -4.04
CA GLU A 27 -34.05 -5.33 -2.65
C GLU A 27 -33.37 -6.70 -2.44
N GLU A 28 -33.48 -7.61 -3.41
CA GLU A 28 -32.80 -8.90 -3.38
C GLU A 28 -31.28 -8.74 -3.46
N TYR A 29 -30.81 -7.84 -4.32
CA TYR A 29 -29.39 -7.52 -4.43
C TYR A 29 -28.83 -6.94 -3.14
N CYS A 30 -29.50 -5.97 -2.52
CA CYS A 30 -29.10 -5.40 -1.24
C CYS A 30 -28.92 -6.47 -0.15
N LYS A 31 -29.82 -7.45 -0.07
CA LYS A 31 -29.71 -8.58 0.86
C LYS A 31 -28.50 -9.47 0.54
N LYS A 32 -28.23 -9.72 -0.75
CA LYS A 32 -27.11 -10.55 -1.19
C LYS A 32 -25.76 -9.97 -0.76
N ILE A 33 -25.61 -8.65 -0.83
CA ILE A 33 -24.35 -7.96 -0.51
C ILE A 33 -24.31 -7.36 0.91
N ASP A 34 -25.25 -7.75 1.77
CA ASP A 34 -25.40 -7.27 3.16
C ASP A 34 -25.41 -5.73 3.32
N ILE A 35 -26.11 -5.03 2.42
CA ILE A 35 -26.35 -3.59 2.54
C ILE A 35 -27.81 -3.27 2.84
N SER A 36 -28.03 -2.19 3.59
CA SER A 36 -29.35 -1.63 3.84
C SER A 36 -29.42 -0.27 3.16
N ILE A 37 -30.28 -0.11 2.15
CA ILE A 37 -30.58 1.18 1.51
C ILE A 37 -32.08 1.41 1.59
N LYS A 38 -32.51 2.62 1.99
CA LYS A 38 -33.92 3.03 2.04
C LYS A 38 -34.38 3.60 0.71
N ASP A 39 -33.59 4.48 0.11
CA ASP A 39 -33.88 5.07 -1.20
C ASP A 39 -33.38 4.20 -2.34
N LEU A 40 -34.26 3.34 -2.87
CA LEU A 40 -33.94 2.48 -4.01
C LEU A 40 -33.80 3.25 -5.33
N ASN A 41 -34.35 4.47 -5.43
CA ASN A 41 -34.11 5.31 -6.62
C ASN A 41 -32.66 5.80 -6.64
N LEU A 42 -32.12 6.14 -5.47
CA LEU A 42 -30.71 6.51 -5.32
C LEU A 42 -29.78 5.35 -5.71
N LEU A 43 -30.07 4.13 -5.25
CA LEU A 43 -29.34 2.94 -5.65
C LEU A 43 -29.45 2.68 -7.16
N ASN A 44 -30.66 2.78 -7.72
CA ASN A 44 -30.86 2.58 -9.15
C ASN A 44 -30.08 3.60 -9.99
N ARG A 45 -30.01 4.85 -9.53
CA ARG A 45 -29.19 5.90 -10.14
C ARG A 45 -27.69 5.60 -10.06
N ALA A 46 -27.20 5.08 -8.93
CA ALA A 46 -25.81 4.64 -8.80
C ALA A 46 -25.45 3.53 -9.80
N LEU A 47 -26.43 2.74 -10.21
CA LEU A 47 -26.28 1.63 -11.16
C LEU A 47 -26.59 2.04 -12.61
N SER A 48 -26.87 3.31 -12.90
CA SER A 48 -27.32 3.75 -14.23
C SER A 48 -26.21 4.47 -15.01
N HIS A 49 -25.74 3.86 -16.09
CA HIS A 49 -24.76 4.46 -17.00
C HIS A 49 -25.43 5.47 -17.94
N LYS A 50 -24.67 6.48 -18.40
CA LYS A 50 -25.17 7.54 -19.30
C LYS A 50 -25.77 7.01 -20.61
N SER A 51 -25.32 5.85 -21.09
CA SER A 51 -25.89 5.26 -22.31
C SER A 51 -27.34 4.84 -22.12
N TYR A 52 -27.70 4.37 -20.92
CA TYR A 52 -29.06 3.99 -20.56
C TYR A 52 -29.96 5.22 -20.41
N THR A 53 -29.49 6.25 -19.70
CA THR A 53 -30.25 7.50 -19.50
C THR A 53 -30.47 8.24 -20.82
N ASN A 54 -29.44 8.33 -21.68
CA ASN A 54 -29.57 8.98 -22.98
C ASN A 54 -30.56 8.28 -23.92
N GLU A 55 -30.60 6.94 -23.93
CA GLU A 55 -31.54 6.16 -24.75
C GLU A 55 -33.01 6.43 -24.34
N LEU A 56 -33.24 6.68 -23.05
CA LEU A 56 -34.57 6.95 -22.50
C LEU A 56 -34.95 8.45 -22.50
N GLY A 57 -34.05 9.32 -22.99
CA GLY A 57 -34.29 10.76 -23.05
C GLY A 57 -34.24 11.46 -21.69
N TYR A 58 -33.53 10.88 -20.73
CA TYR A 58 -33.42 11.33 -19.34
C TYR A 58 -32.45 12.50 -19.17
N SER A 59 -32.52 13.13 -17.99
CA SER A 59 -31.62 14.24 -17.66
C SER A 59 -30.20 13.73 -17.48
N HIS A 60 -29.21 14.54 -17.88
CA HIS A 60 -27.79 14.24 -17.64
C HIS A 60 -27.44 14.09 -16.14
N ASN A 61 -28.31 14.53 -15.23
CA ASN A 61 -28.09 14.42 -13.79
C ASN A 61 -28.50 13.05 -13.21
N GLU A 62 -29.06 12.16 -14.02
CA GLU A 62 -29.67 10.90 -13.58
C GLU A 62 -28.74 9.68 -13.76
N GLN A 63 -27.48 9.92 -14.15
CA GLN A 63 -26.42 8.91 -14.21
C GLN A 63 -25.53 8.89 -12.96
N TYR A 64 -24.75 7.82 -12.83
CA TYR A 64 -23.93 7.55 -11.65
C TYR A 64 -22.77 8.52 -11.42
N GLU A 65 -22.30 9.26 -12.44
CA GLU A 65 -21.04 10.04 -12.43
C GLU A 65 -20.90 11.02 -11.25
N LYS A 66 -22.02 11.61 -10.76
CA LYS A 66 -21.96 12.48 -9.56
C LYS A 66 -21.79 11.70 -8.26
N LEU A 67 -22.37 10.51 -8.19
CA LEU A 67 -22.24 9.61 -7.05
C LEU A 67 -20.85 8.98 -7.05
N GLU A 68 -20.30 8.63 -8.21
CA GLU A 68 -18.91 8.19 -8.39
C GLU A 68 -17.94 9.24 -7.82
N PHE A 69 -17.99 10.47 -8.34
CA PHE A 69 -17.14 11.57 -7.84
C PHE A 69 -17.22 11.76 -6.32
N PHE A 70 -18.42 11.67 -5.76
CA PHE A 70 -18.61 11.79 -4.31
C PHE A 70 -18.10 10.55 -3.56
N GLY A 71 -18.34 9.37 -4.13
CA GLY A 71 -17.99 8.07 -3.59
C GLY A 71 -16.49 7.82 -3.52
N ASP A 72 -15.72 8.25 -4.52
CA ASP A 72 -14.25 8.24 -4.49
C ASP A 72 -13.72 8.98 -3.25
N GLY A 73 -14.22 10.19 -3.00
CA GLY A 73 -13.84 10.96 -1.81
C GLY A 73 -14.18 10.25 -0.49
N VAL A 74 -15.35 9.59 -0.42
CA VAL A 74 -15.77 8.81 0.76
C VAL A 74 -14.92 7.55 0.94
N LEU A 75 -14.64 6.82 -0.14
CA LEU A 75 -13.75 5.66 -0.14
C LEU A 75 -12.36 6.06 0.35
N GLY A 76 -11.79 7.12 -0.22
CA GLY A 76 -10.50 7.66 0.18
C GLY A 76 -10.44 8.02 1.65
N LEU A 77 -11.49 8.66 2.21
CA LEU A 77 -11.58 8.95 3.64
C LEU A 77 -11.54 7.68 4.49
N ILE A 78 -12.36 6.68 4.15
CA ILE A 78 -12.46 5.43 4.90
C ILE A 78 -11.12 4.68 4.90
N ILE A 79 -10.48 4.57 3.74
CA ILE A 79 -9.19 3.89 3.60
C ILE A 79 -8.09 4.64 4.34
N ASN A 80 -8.00 5.97 4.19
CA ASN A 80 -7.03 6.76 4.95
C ASN A 80 -7.22 6.60 6.47
N GLU A 81 -8.47 6.67 6.95
CA GLU A 81 -8.78 6.50 8.37
C GLU A 81 -8.38 5.10 8.88
N TYR A 82 -8.66 4.07 8.10
CA TYR A 82 -8.30 2.69 8.44
C TYR A 82 -6.78 2.52 8.49
N LEU A 83 -6.07 2.96 7.45
CA LEU A 83 -4.62 2.87 7.37
C LEU A 83 -3.94 3.58 8.53
N PHE A 84 -4.35 4.81 8.84
CA PHE A 84 -3.82 5.60 9.94
C PHE A 84 -3.98 4.91 11.31
N LYS A 85 -5.07 4.16 11.51
CA LYS A 85 -5.36 3.49 12.78
C LYS A 85 -4.71 2.13 12.91
N VAL A 86 -4.60 1.39 11.81
CA VAL A 86 -4.16 -0.02 11.82
C VAL A 86 -2.67 -0.18 11.59
N PHE A 87 -2.04 0.78 10.90
CA PHE A 87 -0.61 0.79 10.62
C PHE A 87 0.05 2.06 11.16
N PRO A 88 0.04 2.28 12.49
CA PRO A 88 0.56 3.52 13.09
C PRO A 88 2.08 3.68 12.95
N ASP A 89 2.80 2.59 12.69
CA ASP A 89 4.26 2.56 12.56
C ASP A 89 4.74 2.71 11.10
N ASP A 90 3.83 2.64 10.12
CA ASP A 90 4.16 2.78 8.70
C ASP A 90 4.35 4.25 8.32
N GLU A 91 5.34 4.54 7.47
CA GLU A 91 5.58 5.89 6.96
C GLU A 91 4.49 6.33 5.95
N GLU A 92 4.32 7.65 5.78
CA GLU A 92 3.36 8.24 4.83
C GLU A 92 3.45 7.63 3.43
N GLY A 93 4.68 7.35 2.95
CA GLY A 93 4.92 6.77 1.63
C GLY A 93 4.36 5.36 1.48
N GLU A 94 4.45 4.52 2.52
CA GLU A 94 3.89 3.17 2.50
C GLU A 94 2.37 3.21 2.57
N LEU A 95 1.82 4.03 3.48
CA LEU A 95 0.37 4.24 3.55
C LEU A 95 -0.22 4.72 2.22
N ALA A 96 0.46 5.63 1.53
CA ALA A 96 0.04 6.14 0.23
C ALA A 96 0.08 5.07 -0.88
N LYS A 97 1.06 4.15 -0.86
CA LYS A 97 1.13 3.03 -1.82
C LYS A 97 0.02 2.01 -1.56
N ILE A 98 -0.18 1.59 -0.31
CA ILE A 98 -1.26 0.68 0.07
C ILE A 98 -2.59 1.27 -0.38
N LYS A 99 -2.84 2.53 -0.04
CA LYS A 99 -4.04 3.25 -0.49
C LYS A 99 -4.21 3.19 -2.00
N SER A 100 -3.18 3.59 -2.76
CA SER A 100 -3.24 3.64 -4.22
C SER A 100 -3.51 2.28 -4.85
N ALA A 101 -3.01 1.20 -4.26
CA ALA A 101 -3.28 -0.16 -4.70
C ALA A 101 -4.74 -0.58 -4.44
N VAL A 102 -5.24 -0.35 -3.22
CA VAL A 102 -6.57 -0.84 -2.80
C VAL A 102 -7.74 -0.03 -3.35
N VAL A 103 -7.51 1.23 -3.75
CA VAL A 103 -8.51 2.07 -4.44
C VAL A 103 -8.28 2.14 -5.95
N SER A 104 -7.40 1.30 -6.50
CA SER A 104 -7.14 1.27 -7.94
C SER A 104 -8.35 0.74 -8.73
N GLU A 105 -8.46 1.14 -10.00
CA GLU A 105 -9.47 0.61 -10.94
C GLU A 105 -9.48 -0.93 -10.93
N VAL A 106 -8.30 -1.56 -10.90
CA VAL A 106 -8.17 -3.02 -10.88
C VAL A 106 -8.78 -3.60 -9.61
N ALA A 107 -8.43 -3.05 -8.44
CA ALA A 107 -8.95 -3.54 -7.17
C ALA A 107 -10.47 -3.35 -7.06
N LEU A 108 -10.99 -2.20 -7.50
CA LEU A 108 -12.42 -1.90 -7.48
C LEU A 108 -13.21 -2.73 -8.50
N ALA A 109 -12.66 -2.98 -9.69
CA ALA A 109 -13.27 -3.89 -10.66
C ALA A 109 -13.33 -5.34 -10.15
N GLU A 110 -12.29 -5.78 -9.43
CA GLU A 110 -12.34 -7.09 -8.75
C GLU A 110 -13.39 -7.10 -7.63
N MET A 111 -13.50 -6.04 -6.83
CA MET A 111 -14.58 -5.92 -5.83
C MET A 111 -15.95 -5.99 -6.50
N ALA A 112 -16.13 -5.32 -7.65
CA ALA A 112 -17.36 -5.36 -8.43
C ALA A 112 -17.72 -6.80 -8.86
N LYS A 113 -16.71 -7.61 -9.23
CA LYS A 113 -16.90 -9.03 -9.56
C LYS A 113 -17.31 -9.84 -8.34
N ASP A 114 -16.66 -9.63 -7.20
CA ASP A 114 -16.95 -10.34 -5.95
C ASP A 114 -18.41 -10.14 -5.50
N ILE A 115 -18.97 -8.96 -5.78
CA ILE A 115 -20.36 -8.61 -5.47
C ILE A 115 -21.32 -8.77 -6.66
N GLU A 116 -20.87 -9.35 -7.77
CA GLU A 116 -21.62 -9.55 -9.02
C GLU A 116 -22.33 -8.29 -9.52
N LEU A 117 -21.66 -7.14 -9.44
CA LEU A 117 -22.23 -5.82 -9.71
C LEU A 117 -22.69 -5.66 -11.16
N SER A 118 -22.00 -6.30 -12.12
CA SER A 118 -22.29 -6.18 -13.56
C SER A 118 -23.73 -6.50 -13.91
N ASN A 119 -24.32 -7.50 -13.24
CA ASN A 119 -25.71 -7.93 -13.43
C ASN A 119 -26.73 -6.85 -13.06
N MET A 120 -26.33 -5.87 -12.26
CA MET A 120 -27.20 -4.81 -11.76
C MET A 120 -27.04 -3.51 -12.54
N ILE A 121 -26.04 -3.37 -13.41
CA ILE A 121 -25.76 -2.11 -14.12
C ILE A 121 -26.75 -1.93 -15.28
N LEU A 122 -27.40 -0.77 -15.32
CA LEU A 122 -28.28 -0.37 -16.41
C LEU A 122 -27.46 0.34 -17.49
N ILE A 123 -27.41 -0.28 -18.66
CA ILE A 123 -26.64 0.17 -19.82
C ILE A 123 -27.57 0.17 -21.06
N GLY A 124 -27.42 1.18 -21.93
CA GLY A 124 -28.14 1.24 -23.20
C GLY A 124 -27.67 0.18 -24.20
N ARG A 125 -28.52 -0.17 -25.18
CA ARG A 125 -28.30 -1.31 -26.09
C ARG A 125 -26.99 -1.25 -26.87
N GLY A 126 -26.53 -0.05 -27.20
CA GLY A 126 -25.27 0.16 -27.91
C GLY A 126 -24.05 -0.25 -27.09
N GLU A 127 -24.04 0.15 -25.82
CA GLU A 127 -22.93 -0.10 -24.90
C GLU A 127 -22.97 -1.54 -24.35
N GLU A 128 -24.16 -2.13 -24.23
CA GLU A 128 -24.34 -3.55 -23.92
C GLU A 128 -23.69 -4.45 -24.98
N ARG A 129 -23.90 -4.16 -26.28
CA ARG A 129 -23.28 -4.92 -27.39
C ARG A 129 -21.75 -4.92 -27.39
N SER A 130 -21.14 -3.89 -26.81
CA SER A 130 -19.68 -3.81 -26.64
C SER A 130 -19.17 -4.44 -25.34
N GLY A 131 -20.05 -5.07 -24.55
CA GLY A 131 -19.68 -5.65 -23.26
C GLY A 131 -19.41 -4.61 -22.17
N GLY A 132 -20.05 -3.44 -22.24
CA GLY A 132 -19.77 -2.32 -21.34
C GLY A 132 -19.97 -2.65 -19.85
N ALA A 133 -20.92 -3.52 -19.50
CA ALA A 133 -21.19 -3.92 -18.11
C ALA A 133 -20.03 -4.73 -17.50
N ASP A 134 -19.23 -5.39 -18.33
CA ASP A 134 -18.08 -6.19 -17.93
C ASP A 134 -16.75 -5.41 -18.04
N ARG A 135 -16.80 -4.14 -18.48
CA ARG A 135 -15.60 -3.31 -18.62
C ARG A 135 -15.07 -2.92 -17.23
N PRO A 136 -13.80 -3.22 -16.88
CA PRO A 136 -13.24 -2.95 -15.56
C PRO A 136 -13.38 -1.50 -15.11
N SER A 137 -13.07 -0.53 -15.97
CA SER A 137 -13.21 0.89 -15.66
C SER A 137 -14.64 1.28 -15.29
N LEU A 138 -15.63 0.81 -16.05
CA LEU A 138 -17.04 1.09 -15.75
C LEU A 138 -17.46 0.45 -14.42
N GLN A 139 -17.03 -0.77 -14.16
CA GLN A 139 -17.33 -1.45 -12.90
C GLN A 139 -16.71 -0.75 -11.69
N ALA A 140 -15.48 -0.27 -11.81
CA ALA A 140 -14.82 0.53 -10.78
C ALA A 140 -15.60 1.82 -10.48
N ASP A 141 -15.97 2.59 -11.51
CA ASP A 141 -16.77 3.80 -11.36
C ASP A 141 -18.11 3.53 -10.64
N VAL A 142 -18.77 2.41 -10.98
CA VAL A 142 -20.06 2.03 -10.38
C VAL A 142 -19.89 1.55 -8.93
N VAL A 143 -18.76 0.94 -8.57
CA VAL A 143 -18.44 0.64 -7.16
C VAL A 143 -18.33 1.94 -6.35
N GLU A 144 -17.63 2.94 -6.87
CA GLU A 144 -17.54 4.26 -6.21
C GLU A 144 -18.93 4.90 -6.09
N ALA A 145 -19.73 4.85 -7.15
CA ALA A 145 -21.10 5.36 -7.11
C ALA A 145 -21.99 4.63 -6.07
N LEU A 146 -21.84 3.31 -5.93
CA LEU A 146 -22.52 2.52 -4.92
C LEU A 146 -22.10 2.95 -3.50
N ILE A 147 -20.80 3.15 -3.26
CA ILE A 147 -20.27 3.67 -2.00
C ILE A 147 -20.88 5.05 -1.69
N GLY A 148 -20.93 5.93 -2.70
CA GLY A 148 -21.58 7.24 -2.61
C GLY A 148 -23.06 7.14 -2.25
N ALA A 149 -23.81 6.23 -2.88
CA ALA A 149 -25.23 6.01 -2.59
C ALA A 149 -25.46 5.50 -1.15
N ILE A 150 -24.66 4.52 -0.69
CA ILE A 150 -24.74 4.02 0.68
C ILE A 150 -24.48 5.15 1.68
N TYR A 151 -23.48 6.00 1.42
CA TYR A 151 -23.18 7.13 2.29
C TYR A 151 -24.33 8.14 2.35
N ILE A 152 -24.88 8.53 1.21
CA ILE A 152 -25.97 9.51 1.16
C ILE A 152 -27.22 8.99 1.89
N ASP A 153 -27.52 7.68 1.80
CA ASP A 153 -28.71 7.08 2.41
C ASP A 153 -28.53 6.70 3.89
N ARG A 154 -27.36 6.17 4.27
CA ARG A 154 -27.12 5.55 5.59
C ARG A 154 -26.00 6.20 6.41
N GLY A 155 -25.19 7.06 5.80
CA GLY A 155 -24.08 7.75 6.44
C GLY A 155 -22.82 6.91 6.63
N LEU A 156 -21.75 7.58 7.08
CA LEU A 156 -20.40 7.05 7.18
C LEU A 156 -20.27 5.70 7.91
N PRO A 157 -20.95 5.43 9.05
CA PRO A 157 -20.77 4.15 9.75
C PRO A 157 -21.16 2.94 8.92
N ALA A 158 -22.28 3.01 8.18
CA ALA A 158 -22.74 1.93 7.32
C ALA A 158 -21.82 1.75 6.11
N THR A 159 -21.41 2.87 5.48
CA THR A 159 -20.47 2.84 4.37
C THR A 159 -19.11 2.25 4.77
N ARG A 160 -18.59 2.63 5.94
CA ARG A 160 -17.33 2.09 6.47
C ARG A 160 -17.41 0.57 6.65
N LYS A 161 -18.50 0.05 7.24
CA LYS A 161 -18.70 -1.39 7.39
C LYS A 161 -18.63 -2.10 6.03
N PHE A 162 -19.37 -1.59 5.05
CA PHE A 162 -19.40 -2.16 3.70
C PHE A 162 -18.01 -2.14 3.04
N VAL A 163 -17.34 -0.99 3.02
CA VAL A 163 -16.01 -0.85 2.40
C VAL A 163 -14.99 -1.79 3.03
N LEU A 164 -14.91 -1.84 4.37
CA LEU A 164 -13.93 -2.69 5.06
C LEU A 164 -14.24 -4.17 4.92
N GLN A 165 -15.52 -4.56 4.91
CA GLN A 165 -15.93 -5.96 4.66
C GLN A 165 -15.38 -6.49 3.33
N HIS A 166 -15.23 -5.64 2.32
CA HIS A 166 -14.76 -6.05 0.99
C HIS A 166 -13.26 -5.80 0.74
N LEU A 167 -12.67 -4.77 1.35
CA LEU A 167 -11.29 -4.36 1.05
C LEU A 167 -10.28 -4.68 2.16
N GLU A 168 -10.70 -4.99 3.39
CA GLU A 168 -9.78 -5.18 4.51
C GLU A 168 -8.74 -6.30 4.26
N SER A 169 -9.18 -7.43 3.72
CA SER A 169 -8.28 -8.55 3.40
C SER A 169 -7.19 -8.13 2.41
N ARG A 170 -7.56 -7.35 1.39
CA ARG A 170 -6.64 -6.82 0.38
C ARG A 170 -5.67 -5.80 0.97
N ILE A 171 -6.15 -4.90 1.84
CA ILE A 171 -5.29 -3.97 2.58
C ILE A 171 -4.22 -4.72 3.38
N ARG A 172 -4.62 -5.78 4.10
CA ARG A 172 -3.70 -6.56 4.94
C ARG A 172 -2.69 -7.38 4.13
N VAL A 173 -3.09 -7.91 2.97
CA VAL A 173 -2.15 -8.61 2.06
C VAL A 173 -1.11 -7.64 1.51
N MET A 174 -1.53 -6.47 1.04
CA MET A 174 -0.61 -5.45 0.51
C MET A 174 0.40 -4.97 1.56
N SER A 175 -0.06 -4.69 2.78
CA SER A 175 0.86 -4.33 3.89
C SER A 175 1.87 -5.45 4.20
N LYS A 176 1.46 -6.73 4.17
CA LYS A 176 2.38 -7.85 4.39
C LYS A 176 3.38 -8.04 3.25
N GLU A 177 2.96 -7.89 2.00
CA GLU A 177 3.86 -7.95 0.85
C GLU A 177 4.89 -6.82 0.87
N GLU A 178 4.53 -5.63 1.36
CA GLU A 178 5.46 -4.51 1.55
C GLU A 178 6.39 -4.72 2.76
N SER A 179 5.88 -5.19 3.89
CA SER A 179 6.70 -5.51 5.08
C SER A 179 7.76 -6.57 4.79
N VAL A 180 7.45 -7.57 3.96
CA VAL A 180 8.39 -8.63 3.54
C VAL A 180 9.39 -8.14 2.47
N GLY A 181 9.28 -6.89 2.03
CA GLY A 181 9.98 -6.39 0.86
C GLY A 181 10.73 -5.07 1.02
N ASP A 182 10.58 -4.32 2.12
CA ASP A 182 11.26 -3.01 2.28
C ASP A 182 12.51 -3.02 3.18
N TYR A 183 13.38 -3.99 2.95
CA TYR A 183 14.68 -4.07 3.59
C TYR A 183 15.59 -2.87 3.27
N LYS A 184 15.39 -2.20 2.13
CA LYS A 184 16.19 -1.06 1.70
C LYS A 184 15.95 0.17 2.58
N SER A 185 14.70 0.56 2.80
CA SER A 185 14.39 1.69 3.68
C SER A 185 14.82 1.37 5.11
N HIS A 186 14.49 0.16 5.59
CA HIS A 186 14.89 -0.30 6.92
C HIS A 186 16.41 -0.28 7.12
N PHE A 187 17.18 -0.80 6.15
CA PHE A 187 18.64 -0.76 6.23
C PHE A 187 19.17 0.68 6.16
N GLN A 188 18.58 1.55 5.34
CA GLN A 188 18.98 2.95 5.26
C GLN A 188 18.80 3.67 6.60
N GLU A 189 17.69 3.45 7.31
CA GLU A 189 17.45 4.02 8.65
C GLU A 189 18.47 3.55 9.67
N ILE A 190 18.76 2.24 9.71
CA ILE A 190 19.77 1.66 10.61
C ILE A 190 21.13 2.34 10.38
N ILE A 191 21.58 2.42 9.13
CA ILE A 191 22.88 3.00 8.80
C ILE A 191 22.89 4.50 9.07
N GLN A 192 21.85 5.24 8.71
CA GLN A 192 21.78 6.68 8.97
C GLN A 192 21.80 6.99 10.47
N LYS A 193 21.14 6.16 11.29
CA LYS A 193 21.13 6.30 12.76
C LYS A 193 22.46 5.94 13.40
N GLU A 194 23.14 4.89 12.93
CA GLU A 194 24.35 4.38 13.57
C GLU A 194 25.65 5.03 13.05
N THR A 195 25.72 5.37 11.77
CA THR A 195 26.95 5.89 11.14
C THR A 195 26.85 7.32 10.65
N GLY A 196 25.64 7.89 10.57
CA GLY A 196 25.39 9.21 9.97
C GLY A 196 25.55 9.25 8.45
N SER A 197 25.76 8.11 7.80
CA SER A 197 25.87 7.99 6.34
C SER A 197 24.69 7.20 5.75
N ARG A 198 24.62 7.08 4.42
CA ARG A 198 23.64 6.22 3.74
C ARG A 198 24.35 5.00 3.12
N PRO A 199 23.66 3.87 2.94
CA PRO A 199 24.19 2.73 2.21
C PRO A 199 24.23 3.01 0.70
N ASP A 200 25.30 2.55 0.05
CA ASP A 200 25.50 2.62 -1.40
C ASP A 200 25.09 1.31 -2.06
N TYR A 201 24.26 1.39 -3.11
CA TYR A 201 23.84 0.24 -3.91
C TYR A 201 24.63 0.20 -5.22
N VAL A 202 25.54 -0.76 -5.34
CA VAL A 202 26.47 -0.88 -6.46
C VAL A 202 26.05 -1.98 -7.41
N MET A 203 25.76 -1.64 -8.67
CA MET A 203 25.48 -2.63 -9.71
C MET A 203 26.74 -3.43 -10.05
N MET A 204 26.75 -4.71 -9.68
CA MET A 204 27.88 -5.60 -9.95
C MET A 204 27.81 -6.20 -11.36
N LYS A 205 26.62 -6.67 -11.76
CA LYS A 205 26.41 -7.35 -13.04
C LYS A 205 24.96 -7.21 -13.49
N SER A 206 24.76 -7.14 -14.80
CA SER A 206 23.47 -7.44 -15.42
C SER A 206 23.68 -8.45 -16.54
N SER A 207 22.83 -9.48 -16.62
CA SER A 207 22.97 -10.55 -17.61
C SER A 207 21.61 -11.16 -17.96
N GLY A 208 21.48 -11.71 -19.17
CA GLY A 208 20.25 -12.33 -19.67
C GLY A 208 19.60 -11.52 -20.81
N PRO A 209 18.71 -12.14 -21.60
CA PRO A 209 17.89 -11.45 -22.61
C PRO A 209 17.03 -10.35 -21.98
N GLU A 210 16.58 -9.35 -22.76
CA GLU A 210 15.77 -8.25 -22.21
C GLU A 210 14.54 -8.73 -21.43
N HIS A 211 13.87 -9.76 -21.92
CA HIS A 211 12.68 -10.36 -21.30
C HIS A 211 12.99 -11.29 -20.10
N SER A 212 14.27 -11.47 -19.75
CA SER A 212 14.70 -12.31 -18.62
C SER A 212 16.03 -11.83 -18.02
N LYS A 213 16.18 -10.50 -17.91
CA LYS A 213 17.40 -9.87 -17.39
C LYS A 213 17.49 -10.07 -15.88
N LEU A 214 18.66 -10.50 -15.42
CA LEU A 214 19.02 -10.61 -14.01
C LEU A 214 19.98 -9.48 -13.63
N PHE A 215 19.70 -8.84 -12.51
CA PHE A 215 20.51 -7.80 -11.90
C PHE A 215 21.15 -8.34 -10.63
N ARG A 216 22.45 -8.13 -10.48
CA ARG A 216 23.21 -8.41 -9.26
C ARG A 216 23.70 -7.10 -8.68
N ILE A 217 23.27 -6.78 -7.46
CA ILE A 217 23.57 -5.52 -6.78
C ILE A 217 24.18 -5.83 -5.42
N ALA A 218 25.22 -5.08 -5.05
CA ALA A 218 25.81 -5.11 -3.72
C ALA A 218 25.39 -3.89 -2.91
N VAL A 219 25.27 -4.07 -1.60
CA VAL A 219 25.14 -2.99 -0.63
C VAL A 219 26.48 -2.76 0.07
N GLU A 220 26.93 -1.51 0.07
CA GLU A 220 28.17 -1.08 0.71
C GLU A 220 27.90 0.05 1.70
N VAL A 221 28.56 0.02 2.86
CA VAL A 221 28.51 1.08 3.87
C VAL A 221 29.94 1.46 4.20
N GLN A 222 30.30 2.73 4.00
CA GLN A 222 31.65 3.24 4.24
C GLN A 222 32.75 2.40 3.55
N GLY A 223 32.47 1.97 2.31
CA GLY A 223 33.40 1.17 1.49
C GLY A 223 33.49 -0.31 1.86
N ASN A 224 32.70 -0.80 2.82
CA ASN A 224 32.61 -2.21 3.18
C ASN A 224 31.30 -2.80 2.68
N ARG A 225 31.36 -3.98 2.07
CA ARG A 225 30.17 -4.67 1.55
C ARG A 225 29.45 -5.47 2.62
N TYR A 226 28.14 -5.29 2.72
CA TYR A 226 27.30 -5.97 3.71
C TYR A 226 26.24 -6.89 3.09
N GLY A 227 25.90 -6.76 1.81
CA GLY A 227 24.92 -7.64 1.17
C GLY A 227 25.06 -7.72 -0.35
N ILE A 228 24.57 -8.80 -0.95
CA ILE A 228 24.51 -9.01 -2.40
C ILE A 228 23.16 -9.64 -2.77
N GLY A 229 22.34 -8.88 -3.49
CA GLY A 229 21.04 -9.35 -3.98
C GLY A 229 21.04 -9.63 -5.47
N ILE A 230 20.24 -10.62 -5.87
CA ILE A 230 19.98 -10.97 -7.28
C ILE A 230 18.48 -10.94 -7.55
N GLY A 231 18.05 -10.16 -8.54
CA GLY A 231 16.64 -9.99 -8.90
C GLY A 231 16.42 -9.84 -10.40
N LYS A 232 15.17 -10.03 -10.84
CA LYS A 232 14.71 -9.80 -12.22
C LYS A 232 14.54 -8.31 -12.53
N SER A 233 14.51 -7.48 -11.49
CA SER A 233 14.58 -6.01 -11.59
C SER A 233 15.68 -5.46 -10.69
N LYS A 234 16.10 -4.21 -10.92
CA LYS A 234 17.03 -3.52 -10.01
C LYS A 234 16.43 -3.41 -8.61
N LYS A 235 15.15 -3.05 -8.49
CA LYS A 235 14.45 -2.91 -7.20
C LYS A 235 14.48 -4.23 -6.41
N GLU A 236 14.16 -5.35 -7.05
CA GLU A 236 14.20 -6.67 -6.40
C GLU A 236 15.63 -7.06 -5.95
N ALA A 237 16.63 -6.78 -6.79
CA ALA A 237 18.02 -7.04 -6.44
C ALA A 237 18.52 -6.15 -5.28
N GLU A 238 18.09 -4.90 -5.20
CA GLU A 238 18.40 -4.00 -4.10
C GLU A 238 17.76 -4.47 -2.78
N GLN A 239 16.49 -4.88 -2.80
CA GLN A 239 15.80 -5.35 -1.59
C GLN A 239 16.46 -6.60 -0.99
N LYS A 240 16.79 -7.58 -1.83
CA LYS A 240 17.55 -8.77 -1.39
C LYS A 240 18.95 -8.46 -0.88
N ALA A 241 19.62 -7.46 -1.48
CA ALA A 241 20.93 -7.01 -1.00
C ALA A 241 20.81 -6.37 0.39
N ALA A 242 19.73 -5.61 0.62
CA ALA A 242 19.47 -4.96 1.89
C ALA A 242 19.08 -5.96 2.99
N GLU A 243 18.31 -7.00 2.67
CA GLU A 243 17.95 -8.10 3.57
C GLU A 243 19.20 -8.80 4.14
N GLU A 244 20.12 -9.18 3.25
CA GLU A 244 21.39 -9.77 3.63
C GLU A 244 22.24 -8.78 4.44
N ALA A 245 22.21 -7.50 4.05
CA ALA A 245 22.98 -6.45 4.72
C ALA A 245 22.52 -6.16 6.15
N ILE A 246 21.21 -6.19 6.44
CA ILE A 246 20.68 -6.07 7.80
C ILE A 246 21.27 -7.18 8.68
N SER A 247 21.21 -8.42 8.19
CA SER A 247 21.75 -9.59 8.91
C SER A 247 23.27 -9.48 9.12
N ALA A 248 24.02 -9.05 8.10
CA ALA A 248 25.47 -8.89 8.15
C ALA A 248 25.90 -7.75 9.08
N TRP A 249 25.18 -6.63 9.06
CA TRP A 249 25.43 -5.44 9.87
C TRP A 249 25.23 -5.71 11.36
N LEU A 250 24.10 -6.33 11.73
CA LEU A 250 23.80 -6.73 13.11
C LEU A 250 24.88 -7.67 13.69
N ASN A 251 25.42 -8.54 12.85
CA ASN A 251 26.49 -9.46 13.23
C ASN A 251 27.91 -8.87 13.10
N LYS A 252 28.04 -7.59 12.70
CA LYS A 252 29.31 -6.89 12.45
C LYS A 252 30.26 -7.66 11.53
N LYS A 253 29.71 -8.32 10.51
CA LYS A 253 30.46 -9.18 9.56
C LYS A 253 30.27 -8.69 8.12
N PRO A 254 31.19 -7.88 7.56
CA PRO A 254 31.15 -7.55 6.14
C PRO A 254 31.45 -8.81 5.29
N ILE A 255 30.78 -8.93 4.14
CA ILE A 255 30.80 -10.13 3.31
C ILE A 255 32.13 -10.31 2.59
N HIS A 256 32.77 -9.23 2.10
CA HIS A 256 34.17 -9.15 1.66
C HIS A 256 34.46 -7.71 1.19
N ALA A 257 35.57 -7.09 1.62
CA ALA A 257 36.14 -5.92 0.96
C ALA A 257 36.99 -6.41 -0.23
N GLU A 258 36.67 -6.04 -1.47
CA GLU A 258 37.67 -6.17 -2.53
C GLU A 258 38.88 -5.30 -2.15
N PRO A 259 40.11 -5.83 -2.13
CA PRO A 259 41.28 -4.97 -1.98
C PRO A 259 41.28 -4.01 -3.17
N GLN A 260 41.22 -2.70 -2.89
CA GLN A 260 41.40 -1.67 -3.89
C GLN A 260 42.63 -2.03 -4.73
N LYS A 261 42.43 -2.33 -6.02
CA LYS A 261 43.52 -2.46 -6.98
C LYS A 261 44.28 -1.14 -6.92
N LYS A 262 45.48 -1.15 -6.32
CA LYS A 262 46.42 -0.04 -6.43
C LYS A 262 46.51 0.30 -7.90
N SER A 263 46.06 1.52 -8.23
CA SER A 263 46.21 2.11 -9.54
C SER A 263 47.66 1.92 -9.98
N ARG A 264 47.82 1.21 -11.09
CA ARG A 264 49.06 1.10 -11.85
C ARG A 264 49.65 2.50 -11.96
N THR A 265 50.76 2.73 -11.27
CA THR A 265 51.49 4.00 -11.27
C THR A 265 51.76 4.40 -12.72
N GLN A 266 51.08 5.44 -13.18
CA GLN A 266 51.51 6.20 -14.33
C GLN A 266 52.81 6.91 -13.92
N ASN A 267 53.86 6.69 -14.70
CA ASN A 267 55.08 7.46 -14.65
C ASN A 267 54.76 8.94 -14.84
N VAL A 268 54.85 9.72 -13.77
CA VAL A 268 54.98 11.18 -13.86
C VAL A 268 56.26 11.55 -13.13
N LYS A 269 57.22 12.04 -13.92
CA LYS A 269 58.48 12.61 -13.51
C LYS A 269 58.24 13.67 -12.43
N THR A 270 58.89 13.54 -11.28
CA THR A 270 59.11 14.67 -10.36
C THR A 270 60.52 14.60 -9.79
N THR A 271 61.12 15.78 -9.76
CA THR A 271 62.52 16.12 -9.43
C THR A 271 62.83 15.94 -7.94
N PRO A 272 64.13 15.89 -7.57
CA PRO A 272 64.56 15.45 -6.26
C PRO A 272 64.44 16.57 -5.22
N ASN A 273 63.51 16.45 -4.27
CA ASN A 273 63.76 17.01 -2.95
C ASN A 273 62.90 16.35 -1.84
N GLN A 274 63.59 16.04 -0.73
CA GLN A 274 63.07 15.78 0.62
C GLN A 274 62.61 14.35 0.98
N LYS A 275 63.65 13.54 1.25
CA LYS A 275 63.67 12.52 2.33
C LYS A 275 63.36 13.16 3.69
N LYS A 276 62.52 12.49 4.50
CA LYS A 276 62.48 12.39 6.00
C LYS A 276 61.06 11.92 6.38
N ILE A 277 60.74 10.87 7.13
CA ILE A 277 61.43 10.03 8.11
C ILE A 277 60.74 8.65 8.13
N ILE A 278 61.52 7.59 7.93
CA ILE A 278 61.22 6.23 8.40
C ILE A 278 61.70 6.18 9.86
N LYS A 279 60.81 5.87 10.81
CA LYS A 279 61.11 5.21 12.11
C LYS A 279 59.87 5.24 13.01
N SER A 280 59.16 4.11 13.10
CA SER A 280 58.49 3.60 14.31
C SER A 280 57.58 2.40 13.99
N SER A 281 58.12 1.41 13.27
CA SER A 281 57.50 0.10 13.10
C SER A 281 58.34 -0.94 13.83
N ASP A 282 58.44 -0.85 15.15
CA ASP A 282 59.09 -1.86 16.01
C ASP A 282 58.63 -1.63 17.46
N LYS A 283 57.37 -1.98 17.79
CA LYS A 283 56.95 -2.10 19.21
C LYS A 283 55.67 -2.86 19.54
N VAL A 284 54.93 -3.43 18.58
CA VAL A 284 53.64 -4.11 18.92
C VAL A 284 53.71 -5.64 18.86
N ASN A 285 54.74 -6.24 18.25
CA ASN A 285 54.91 -7.71 18.20
C ASN A 285 55.64 -8.31 19.43
N LYS A 286 55.27 -7.88 20.63
CA LYS A 286 55.88 -8.42 21.86
C LYS A 286 54.94 -8.29 23.07
N ILE A 287 53.81 -9.01 23.07
CA ILE A 287 53.07 -9.42 24.29
C ILE A 287 52.20 -10.67 24.04
N GLU A 288 51.99 -11.14 22.80
CA GLU A 288 51.47 -12.50 22.58
C GLU A 288 52.57 -13.56 22.68
N LYS A 289 52.89 -13.97 23.91
CA LYS A 289 53.32 -15.34 24.31
C LYS A 289 53.81 -15.32 25.74
N LYS A 290 52.87 -15.41 26.69
CA LYS A 290 53.14 -16.09 27.97
C LYS A 290 51.88 -16.79 28.46
N TYR A 291 51.72 -17.99 27.92
CA TYR A 291 50.94 -19.11 28.40
C TYR A 291 50.67 -19.18 29.93
N ARG A 292 49.49 -19.76 30.21
CA ARG A 292 49.14 -20.67 31.33
C ARG A 292 49.04 -20.02 32.72
N PHE A 293 47.99 -20.22 33.53
CA PHE A 293 47.40 -21.48 34.02
C PHE A 293 46.24 -21.12 34.99
N LYS A 294 45.21 -22.00 35.10
CA LYS A 294 44.24 -22.14 36.24
C LYS A 294 43.22 -20.99 36.44
N ASP A 295 41.92 -21.19 36.61
CA ASP A 295 41.22 -22.25 37.35
C ASP A 295 39.88 -22.69 36.74
N ASN A 296 39.61 -23.99 36.94
CA ASN A 296 38.29 -24.64 36.90
C ASN A 296 37.57 -24.42 38.23
N TYR A 297 36.24 -24.34 38.20
CA TYR A 297 35.20 -24.70 39.21
C TYR A 297 33.98 -23.84 38.80
N ILE A 298 32.80 -24.32 38.38
CA ILE A 298 31.96 -25.41 38.87
C ILE A 298 31.19 -26.02 37.69
N ARG A 299 31.10 -27.36 37.73
CA ARG A 299 30.32 -28.24 36.86
C ARG A 299 29.03 -28.63 37.59
N ASN A 300 28.00 -28.93 36.81
CA ASN A 300 26.81 -29.76 37.10
C ASN A 300 25.62 -29.05 37.77
N GLY A 301 24.38 -29.23 37.29
CA GLY A 301 23.93 -30.05 36.18
C GLY A 301 22.41 -30.18 36.03
N ASN A 302 22.03 -30.95 35.01
CA ASN A 302 20.77 -31.68 34.78
C ASN A 302 19.47 -30.86 34.59
N ARG A 303 18.49 -31.26 33.78
CA ARG A 303 18.28 -32.22 32.66
C ARG A 303 16.78 -32.08 32.31
N SER A 304 16.39 -32.50 31.10
CA SER A 304 15.02 -32.77 30.59
C SER A 304 14.03 -31.59 30.53
N GLY A 305 13.17 -31.42 29.54
CA GLY A 305 12.76 -32.23 28.40
C GLY A 305 11.52 -31.56 27.78
N ASP A 306 11.23 -31.97 26.55
CA ASP A 306 9.92 -31.92 25.87
C ASP A 306 9.52 -30.69 25.05
N TYR A 307 8.96 -31.03 23.88
CA TYR A 307 8.64 -30.22 22.72
C TYR A 307 7.12 -30.32 22.47
N VAL A 308 6.41 -29.16 22.54
CA VAL A 308 5.26 -28.70 21.68
C VAL A 308 3.91 -29.45 21.81
N PRO A 309 2.68 -28.87 21.58
CA PRO A 309 2.31 -27.61 20.88
C PRO A 309 1.25 -26.65 21.50
N ASP A 310 1.30 -25.40 21.01
CA ASP A 310 0.25 -24.57 20.38
C ASP A 310 -1.16 -24.41 21.01
N SER A 311 -1.52 -23.17 21.37
CA SER A 311 -2.80 -22.49 21.08
C SER A 311 -3.01 -21.25 21.95
N LYS A 312 -3.02 -20.07 21.30
CA LYS A 312 -3.82 -18.86 21.58
C LYS A 312 -3.12 -17.64 20.95
N ILE A 313 -3.50 -17.36 19.72
CA ILE A 313 -3.32 -16.03 19.12
C ILE A 313 -4.59 -15.27 19.47
N ASP A 314 -4.45 -14.22 20.28
CA ASP A 314 -5.52 -13.30 20.61
C ASP A 314 -5.95 -12.52 19.37
N ASP A 315 -7.27 -12.50 19.16
CA ASP A 315 -8.01 -11.82 18.10
C ASP A 315 -8.17 -10.32 18.45
N PRO A 316 -7.66 -9.36 17.65
CA PRO A 316 -7.69 -7.94 17.99
C PRO A 316 -8.92 -7.18 17.45
N VAL A 317 -10.10 -7.82 17.34
CA VAL A 317 -11.34 -7.14 16.93
C VAL A 317 -12.43 -7.24 18.00
N ALA A 318 -12.19 -6.61 19.15
CA ALA A 318 -13.20 -6.46 20.20
C ALA A 318 -13.07 -5.12 20.93
N TRP A 319 -13.10 -3.98 20.21
CA TRP A 319 -13.27 -2.69 20.89
C TRP A 319 -14.00 -1.61 20.06
N ALA A 320 -15.18 -1.96 19.57
CA ALA A 320 -16.10 -0.98 19.01
C ALA A 320 -17.48 -1.11 19.68
N ALA A 321 -17.57 -0.64 20.93
CA ALA A 321 -18.84 -0.32 21.55
C ALA A 321 -18.68 0.97 22.37
N GLU A 322 -19.46 1.97 21.97
CA GLU A 322 -19.88 3.14 22.74
C GLU A 322 -18.79 4.16 23.16
N GLU A 323 -18.79 5.31 22.48
CA GLU A 323 -18.85 6.58 23.20
C GLU A 323 -19.49 7.69 22.35
N SER A 324 -20.63 8.17 22.86
CA SER A 324 -21.48 9.21 22.30
C SER A 324 -20.85 10.60 22.45
N PHE A 325 -20.55 11.26 21.34
CA PHE A 325 -20.10 12.65 21.32
C PHE A 325 -21.30 13.60 21.50
N LYS A 326 -21.44 14.22 22.69
CA LYS A 326 -22.37 15.34 22.92
C LYS A 326 -21.69 16.67 22.54
N PRO A 327 -22.29 17.54 21.72
CA PRO A 327 -21.70 18.83 21.42
C PRO A 327 -21.92 19.82 22.57
N VAL A 328 -20.84 20.38 23.11
CA VAL A 328 -20.88 21.53 24.01
C VAL A 328 -20.93 22.81 23.18
N PHE A 329 -22.11 23.40 23.05
CA PHE A 329 -22.26 24.80 22.65
C PHE A 329 -21.80 25.70 23.80
N SER A 330 -20.72 26.46 23.59
CA SER A 330 -20.43 27.63 24.44
C SER A 330 -20.37 28.88 23.56
N GLY A 331 -21.41 29.69 23.67
CA GLY A 331 -21.52 30.97 22.99
C GLY A 331 -20.47 31.98 23.47
N ARG A 332 -19.89 32.71 22.52
CA ARG A 332 -19.30 34.02 22.77
C ARG A 332 -20.08 35.08 22.01
N ARG A 333 -20.92 35.80 22.74
CA ARG A 333 -21.37 37.14 22.38
C ARG A 333 -20.13 38.02 22.16
N ARG A 334 -20.01 38.64 20.98
CA ARG A 334 -19.28 39.91 20.85
C ARG A 334 -20.30 41.02 20.71
N LYS A 335 -20.26 41.93 21.69
CA LYS A 335 -20.89 43.26 21.65
C LYS A 335 -19.99 44.19 20.82
N ARG A 336 -20.67 45.15 20.20
CA ARG A 336 -20.22 46.30 19.39
C ARG A 336 -19.99 46.01 17.93
#